data_AF-A0AAN4W0S7-F1
#
_entry.id   AF-A0AAN4W0S7-F1
#
_cell.length_a   1.000
_cell.length_b   1.000
_cell.length_c   1.000
_cell.angle_alpha   90.00
_cell.angle_beta   90.00
_cell.angle_gamma   90.00
#
_symmetry.space_group_name_H-M   'P 1'
#
loop_
_entity.id
_entity.type
_entity.pdbx_description
1 polymer ?
#
loop_
_entity_poly.entity_id
_entity_poly.type
_entity_poly.pdbx_seq_one_letter_code
_entity_poly.pdbx_strand_id
1 'polypeptide(L)'
;MCLMLHYHGLDEHEQNIINYEASQHAEGENLKEWALEFIKSDYLNIFERAKKELNHIPLQPATRLNHLLKVWDLLHIKGYITEMEATAMIRIAAEWELQEKLIQQVRP
;
A
#
# COMPACT_ATOMS: atom_id res chain seq x y z
N MET A 1 0.46 2.53 -1.68
CA MET A 1 -0.31 1.81 -2.71
C MET A 1 0.60 1.01 -3.64
N CYS A 2 1.48 1.65 -4.45
CA CYS A 2 2.36 0.93 -5.40
C CYS A 2 3.23 -0.18 -4.75
N LEU A 3 3.66 0.02 -3.50
CA LEU A 3 4.48 -0.94 -2.75
C LEU A 3 3.75 -2.25 -2.41
N MET A 4 2.42 -2.22 -2.30
CA MET A 4 1.62 -3.42 -2.00
C MET A 4 1.25 -4.18 -3.27
N LEU A 5 1.07 -3.47 -4.39
CA LEU A 5 0.72 -4.04 -5.70
C LEU A 5 1.91 -4.67 -6.44
N HIS A 6 3.15 -4.24 -6.15
CA HIS A 6 4.34 -4.69 -6.90
C HIS A 6 5.01 -5.95 -6.33
N TYR A 7 4.32 -6.73 -5.50
CA TYR A 7 4.90 -7.91 -4.82
C TYR A 7 5.15 -9.10 -5.76
N HIS A 8 4.50 -9.15 -6.93
CA HIS A 8 4.64 -10.21 -7.93
C HIS A 8 4.80 -9.72 -9.39
N GLY A 9 5.00 -8.41 -9.57
CA GLY A 9 4.91 -7.73 -10.86
C GLY A 9 3.54 -7.05 -11.03
N LEU A 10 3.53 -5.90 -11.71
CA LEU A 10 2.30 -5.14 -11.96
C LEU A 10 1.55 -5.72 -13.16
N ASP A 11 0.37 -6.28 -12.93
CA ASP A 11 -0.54 -6.62 -14.03
C ASP A 11 -1.17 -5.34 -14.64
N GLU A 12 -1.77 -5.46 -15.83
CA GLU A 12 -2.36 -4.33 -16.57
C GLU A 12 -3.46 -3.62 -15.76
N HIS A 13 -4.21 -4.37 -14.94
CA HIS A 13 -5.27 -3.82 -14.10
C HIS A 13 -4.70 -2.97 -12.96
N GLU A 14 -3.65 -3.45 -12.31
CA GLU A 14 -2.96 -2.74 -11.25
C GLU A 14 -2.24 -1.48 -11.76
N GLN A 15 -1.67 -1.54 -12.97
CA GLN A 15 -1.14 -0.35 -13.64
C GLN A 15 -2.22 0.70 -13.86
N ASN A 16 -3.40 0.28 -14.29
CA ASN A 16 -4.52 1.19 -14.52
C ASN A 16 -5.00 1.85 -13.21
N ILE A 17 -5.08 1.10 -12.11
CA ILE A 17 -5.41 1.67 -10.79
C ILE A 17 -4.36 2.71 -10.38
N ILE A 18 -3.07 2.38 -10.51
CA ILE A 18 -1.98 3.28 -10.14
C ILE A 18 -2.00 4.56 -10.99
N ASN A 19 -2.18 4.42 -12.31
CA ASN A 19 -2.24 5.55 -13.22
C ASN A 19 -3.46 6.44 -12.96
N TYR A 20 -4.62 5.83 -12.70
CA TYR A 20 -5.83 6.56 -12.33
C TYR A 20 -5.60 7.35 -11.05
N GLU A 21 -5.18 6.71 -9.96
CA GLU A 21 -4.93 7.39 -8.68
C GLU A 21 -3.85 8.47 -8.77
N ALA A 22 -2.78 8.24 -9.55
CA ALA A 22 -1.75 9.25 -9.81
C ALA A 22 -2.34 10.48 -10.51
N SER A 23 -3.26 10.29 -11.46
CA SER A 23 -3.91 11.39 -12.19
C SER A 23 -4.85 12.24 -11.32
N GLN A 24 -5.31 11.72 -10.17
CA GLN A 24 -6.20 12.44 -9.25
C GLN A 24 -5.46 13.50 -8.40
N HIS A 25 -4.13 13.53 -8.44
CA HIS A 25 -3.32 14.40 -7.59
C HIS A 25 -2.26 15.13 -8.40
N ALA A 26 -2.04 16.42 -8.12
CA ALA A 26 -1.08 17.26 -8.86
C ALA A 26 0.36 16.69 -8.83
N GLU A 27 0.75 16.02 -7.75
CA GLU A 27 2.07 15.39 -7.57
C GLU A 27 2.04 13.86 -7.79
N GLY A 28 0.90 13.30 -8.19
CA GLY A 28 0.70 11.86 -8.21
C GLY A 28 1.62 11.13 -9.19
N GLU A 29 1.95 11.74 -10.33
CA GLU A 29 2.87 11.15 -11.31
C GLU A 29 4.31 11.07 -10.78
N ASN A 30 4.80 12.12 -10.13
CA ASN A 30 6.12 12.13 -9.50
C ASN A 30 6.21 11.09 -8.36
N LEU A 31 5.15 10.97 -7.56
CA LEU A 31 5.07 9.97 -6.49
C LEU A 31 5.02 8.55 -7.04
N LYS A 32 4.33 8.34 -8.16
CA LYS A 32 4.30 7.06 -8.88
C LYS A 32 5.69 6.68 -9.36
N GLU A 33 6.38 7.59 -10.06
CA GLU A 33 7.74 7.36 -10.56
C GLU A 33 8.71 7.04 -9.41
N TRP A 34 8.70 7.86 -8.36
CA TRP A 34 9.50 7.59 -7.16
C TRP A 34 9.21 6.22 -6.56
N ALA A 35 7.93 5.84 -6.45
CA ALA A 35 7.57 4.55 -5.89
C ALA A 35 8.07 3.39 -6.79
N LEU A 36 7.99 3.51 -8.11
CA LEU A 36 8.50 2.51 -9.05
C LEU A 36 10.03 2.41 -9.00
N GLU A 37 10.75 3.52 -8.87
CA GLU A 37 12.20 3.53 -8.68
C GLU A 37 12.61 2.94 -7.31
N PHE A 38 11.86 3.28 -6.27
CA PHE A 38 12.03 2.70 -4.94
C PHE A 38 11.89 1.17 -4.99
N ILE A 39 10.89 0.66 -5.72
CA ILE A 39 10.70 -0.77 -5.93
C ILE A 39 11.88 -1.40 -6.70
N LYS A 40 12.28 -0.79 -7.82
CA LYS A 40 13.35 -1.32 -8.69
C LYS A 40 14.71 -1.36 -8.01
N SER A 41 15.00 -0.41 -7.11
CA SER A 41 16.31 -0.26 -6.49
C SER A 41 16.72 -1.40 -5.55
N ASP A 42 15.76 -2.06 -4.89
CA ASP A 42 16.01 -3.27 -4.09
C ASP A 42 14.70 -4.02 -3.90
N TYR A 43 14.43 -4.95 -4.84
CA TYR A 43 13.20 -5.71 -4.88
C TYR A 43 13.08 -6.71 -3.71
N LEU A 44 14.20 -7.29 -3.27
CA LEU A 44 14.20 -8.32 -2.22
C LEU A 44 13.90 -7.74 -0.85
N ASN A 45 14.41 -6.54 -0.55
CA ASN A 45 14.22 -5.89 0.75
C ASN A 45 13.14 -4.82 0.72
N ILE A 46 12.32 -4.77 -0.34
CA ILE A 46 11.38 -3.68 -0.54
C ILE A 46 10.43 -3.49 0.63
N PHE A 47 9.95 -4.58 1.21
CA PHE A 47 9.00 -4.54 2.31
C PHE A 47 9.62 -3.91 3.57
N GLU A 48 10.84 -4.32 3.93
CA GLU A 48 11.54 -3.75 5.10
C GLU A 48 11.93 -2.28 4.86
N ARG A 49 12.33 -1.92 3.63
CA ARG A 49 12.60 -0.53 3.25
C ARG A 49 11.33 0.32 3.33
N ALA A 50 10.22 -0.16 2.77
CA ALA A 50 8.93 0.52 2.80
C ALA A 50 8.46 0.75 4.24
N LYS A 51 8.57 -0.28 5.10
CA LYS A 51 8.28 -0.14 6.52
C LYS A 51 9.10 0.95 7.17
N LYS A 52 10.41 0.97 6.90
CA LYS A 52 11.30 2.00 7.44
C LYS A 52 10.82 3.39 7.02
N GLU A 53 10.58 3.63 5.73
CA GLU A 53 10.09 4.94 5.25
C GLU A 53 8.76 5.33 5.91
N LEU A 54 7.78 4.43 5.95
CA LEU A 54 6.46 4.72 6.49
C LEU A 54 6.50 4.99 8.02
N ASN A 55 7.37 4.31 8.76
CA ASN A 55 7.53 4.51 10.19
C ASN A 55 8.15 5.86 10.55
N HIS A 56 8.93 6.47 9.64
CA HIS A 56 9.50 7.81 9.86
C HIS A 56 8.47 8.94 9.70
N ILE A 57 7.28 8.64 9.13
CA ILE A 57 6.24 9.66 8.94
C ILE A 57 5.44 9.81 10.24
N PRO A 58 5.46 11.00 10.88
CA PRO A 58 4.80 11.24 12.16
C PRO A 58 3.30 11.49 11.97
N LEU A 59 2.57 10.44 11.57
CA LEU A 59 1.12 10.46 11.40
C LEU A 59 0.40 10.02 12.67
N GLN A 60 -0.75 10.63 12.94
CA GLN A 60 -1.66 10.19 14.00
C GLN A 60 -2.20 8.78 13.69
N PRO A 61 -2.48 7.94 14.70
CA PRO A 61 -2.95 6.57 14.49
C PRO A 61 -4.22 6.47 13.62
N ALA A 62 -5.16 7.41 13.79
CA ALA A 62 -6.37 7.46 12.96
C ALA A 62 -6.06 7.72 11.48
N THR A 63 -5.10 8.59 11.19
CA THR A 63 -4.65 8.88 9.82
C THR A 63 -4.00 7.65 9.20
N ARG A 64 -3.15 6.93 9.95
CA ARG A 64 -2.54 5.66 9.49
C ARG A 64 -3.60 4.61 9.15
N LEU A 65 -4.60 4.44 10.02
CA LEU A 65 -5.71 3.51 9.78
C LEU A 65 -6.48 3.88 8.51
N ASN A 66 -6.82 5.16 8.34
CA ASN A 66 -7.51 5.62 7.12
C ASN A 66 -6.70 5.36 5.85
N HIS A 67 -5.38 5.51 5.89
CA HIS A 67 -4.53 5.16 4.75
C HIS A 67 -4.53 3.65 4.47
N LEU A 68 -4.49 2.81 5.49
CA LEU A 68 -4.59 1.35 5.32
C LEU A 68 -5.93 0.96 4.69
N LEU A 69 -7.04 1.55 5.16
CA LEU A 69 -8.37 1.29 4.61
C LEU A 69 -8.48 1.74 3.15
N LYS A 70 -7.96 2.92 2.81
CA LYS A 70 -7.90 3.35 1.40
C LYS A 70 -7.14 2.36 0.52
N VAL A 71 -5.99 1.85 1.00
CA VAL A 71 -5.24 0.84 0.24
C VAL A 71 -6.05 -0.45 0.12
N TRP A 72 -6.73 -0.88 1.18
CA TRP A 72 -7.63 -2.04 1.15
C TRP A 72 -8.74 -1.90 0.12
N ASP A 73 -9.42 -0.76 0.09
CA ASP A 73 -10.49 -0.48 -0.86
C ASP A 73 -9.97 -0.50 -2.31
N LEU A 74 -8.78 0.07 -2.54
CA LEU A 74 -8.13 0.05 -3.84
C LEU A 74 -7.73 -1.36 -4.28
N LEU A 75 -7.27 -2.20 -3.35
CA LEU A 75 -7.02 -3.63 -3.62
C LEU A 75 -8.33 -4.36 -3.96
N HIS A 76 -9.44 -4.00 -3.31
CA HIS A 76 -10.76 -4.56 -3.62
C HIS A 76 -11.29 -4.18 -5.01
N ILE A 77 -10.82 -3.10 -5.63
CA ILE A 77 -11.17 -2.76 -7.03
C ILE A 77 -10.76 -3.88 -7.99
N LYS A 78 -9.67 -4.61 -7.68
CA LYS A 78 -9.24 -5.81 -8.42
C LYS A 78 -10.24 -6.97 -8.33
N GLY A 79 -11.19 -6.91 -7.40
CA GLY A 79 -12.19 -7.95 -7.15
C GLY A 79 -11.70 -9.07 -6.23
N TYR A 80 -10.42 -9.11 -5.88
CA TYR A 80 -9.84 -10.02 -4.90
C TYR A 80 -8.56 -9.46 -4.29
N ILE A 81 -8.23 -9.91 -3.08
CA ILE A 81 -6.97 -9.60 -2.38
C ILE A 81 -6.23 -10.92 -2.19
N THR A 82 -4.96 -10.97 -2.60
CA THR A 82 -4.10 -12.13 -2.41
C THR A 82 -3.70 -12.29 -0.94
N GLU A 83 -3.34 -13.51 -0.53
CA GLU A 83 -2.83 -13.77 0.83
C GLU A 83 -1.61 -12.90 1.16
N MET A 84 -0.76 -12.64 0.16
CA MET A 84 0.47 -11.87 0.34
C MET A 84 0.18 -10.39 0.57
N GLU A 85 -0.77 -9.79 -0.18
CA GLU A 85 -1.24 -8.42 0.05
C GLU A 85 -1.93 -8.27 1.42
N ALA A 86 -2.81 -9.23 1.76
CA ALA A 86 -3.48 -9.25 3.06
C ALA A 86 -2.48 -9.39 4.21
N THR A 87 -1.47 -10.26 4.06
CA THR A 87 -0.41 -10.44 5.05
C THR A 87 0.44 -9.18 5.18
N ALA A 88 0.81 -8.54 4.08
CA ALA A 88 1.57 -7.29 4.08
C ALA A 88 0.82 -6.16 4.82
N MET A 89 -0.46 -5.99 4.50
CA MET A 89 -1.38 -5.07 5.18
C MET A 89 -1.42 -5.31 6.70
N ILE A 90 -1.65 -6.55 7.11
CA ILE A 90 -1.75 -6.94 8.53
C ILE A 90 -0.42 -6.69 9.25
N ARG A 91 0.71 -7.04 8.63
CA ARG A 91 2.05 -6.79 9.22
C ARG A 91 2.32 -5.31 9.43
N ILE A 92 1.99 -4.46 8.46
CA ILE A 92 2.13 -3.00 8.60
C ILE A 92 1.19 -2.48 9.71
N ALA A 93 -0.06 -2.96 9.76
CA ALA A 93 -0.99 -2.55 10.80
C ALA A 93 -0.55 -2.99 12.21
N ALA A 94 0.08 -4.16 12.34
CA ALA A 94 0.62 -4.66 13.61
C ALA A 94 1.75 -3.77 14.14
N GLU A 95 2.67 -3.33 13.28
CA GLU A 95 3.76 -2.41 13.63
C GLU A 95 3.26 -1.04 14.12
N TRP A 96 2.04 -0.67 13.72
CA TRP A 96 1.39 0.55 14.18
C TRP A 96 0.40 0.33 15.31
N GLU A 97 0.28 -0.89 15.85
CA GLU A 97 -0.69 -1.26 16.88
C GLU A 97 -2.16 -1.02 16.44
N LEU A 98 -2.43 -1.17 15.14
CA LEU A 98 -3.73 -0.94 14.49
C LEU A 98 -4.35 -2.23 13.91
N GLN A 99 -3.69 -3.38 14.03
CA GLN A 99 -4.12 -4.64 13.43
C GLN A 99 -5.57 -5.00 13.77
N GLU A 100 -5.96 -4.95 15.05
CA GLU A 100 -7.33 -5.28 15.46
C GLU A 100 -8.37 -4.35 14.82
N LYS A 101 -8.07 -3.05 14.78
CA LYS A 101 -8.95 -2.04 14.17
C LYS A 101 -9.08 -2.26 12.67
N LEU A 102 -7.99 -2.59 11.98
CA LEU A 102 -8.03 -2.92 10.57
C LEU A 102 -8.93 -4.15 10.35
N ILE A 103 -8.70 -5.25 11.08
CA ILE A 103 -9.48 -6.49 10.95
C ILE A 103 -10.98 -6.26 11.19
N GLN A 104 -11.33 -5.42 12.18
CA GLN A 104 -12.74 -5.09 12.46
C GLN A 104 -13.43 -4.35 11.32
N GLN A 105 -12.69 -3.53 10.57
CA GLN A 105 -13.24 -2.72 9.48
C GLN A 105 -13.30 -3.47 8.15
N VAL A 106 -12.40 -4.44 7.94
CA VAL A 106 -12.31 -5.18 6.67
C VAL A 106 -12.95 -6.56 6.71
N ARG A 107 -13.42 -7.02 7.87
CA ARG A 107 -14.22 -8.24 7.97
C ARG A 107 -15.60 -8.00 7.33
N PRO A 108 -16.11 -8.96 6.55
CA PRO A 108 -17.47 -8.91 6.01
C PRO A 108 -18.54 -8.99 7.10
#